data_AF-A0A9E3WKT2-F1
#
_entry.id   AF-A0A9E3WKT2-F1
#
_cell.length_a   1.000
_cell.length_b   1.000
_cell.length_c   1.000
_cell.angle_alpha   90.00
_cell.angle_beta   90.00
_cell.angle_gamma   90.00
#
_symmetry.space_group_name_H-M   'P 1'
#
loop_
_entity.id
_entity.type
_entity.pdbx_description
1 polymer ?
#
loop_
_entity_poly.entity_id
_entity_poly.type
_entity_poly.pdbx_seq_one_letter_code
_entity_poly.pdbx_strand_id
1 'polypeptide(L)'
;MWQRAANPNDQRERWKGYPFENMALTHFVGMAGVEDRRNVVAAKLPRSDPRAGVFGYDEVAKRGEITDGESNTIMLIGSGKLASPWVAGGGATVRGAREPYFDELTGFGSQDTSRQGAISVMADGSVRFISSNIDPTVFRAMSTIHGKETVDASRWLSEAQLTK
;
A
#
# COMPACT_ATOMS: atom_id res chain seq x y z
N MET A 1 -6.09 -24.08 19.32
CA MET A 1 -6.72 -25.09 18.43
C MET A 1 -7.87 -24.40 17.71
N TRP A 2 -7.60 -24.04 16.46
CA TRP A 2 -8.48 -23.65 15.35
C TRP A 2 -9.99 -23.51 15.59
N GLN A 3 -10.48 -22.27 15.47
CA GLN A 3 -11.77 -21.81 14.90
C GLN A 3 -12.18 -20.47 15.56
N ARG A 4 -11.52 -19.37 15.18
CA ARG A 4 -12.17 -18.06 15.12
C ARG A 4 -12.48 -17.77 13.65
N ALA A 5 -13.24 -18.66 13.03
CA ALA A 5 -13.90 -18.30 11.79
C ALA A 5 -14.92 -17.21 12.16
N ALA A 6 -14.90 -16.09 11.45
CA ALA A 6 -15.86 -15.01 11.64
C ALA A 6 -17.28 -15.59 11.60
N ASN A 7 -17.93 -15.69 12.76
CA ASN A 7 -19.32 -16.11 12.83
C ASN A 7 -20.12 -15.05 12.08
N PRO A 8 -20.75 -15.37 10.94
CA PRO A 8 -21.52 -14.38 10.22
C PRO A 8 -22.65 -13.83 11.09
N ASN A 9 -23.15 -14.53 12.11
CA ASN A 9 -24.19 -14.00 12.99
C ASN A 9 -23.66 -13.14 14.16
N ASP A 10 -22.34 -13.03 14.37
CA ASP A 10 -21.79 -12.14 15.41
C ASP A 10 -21.58 -10.72 14.85
N GLN A 11 -22.45 -9.79 15.25
CA GLN A 11 -22.39 -8.40 14.80
C GLN A 11 -21.20 -7.60 15.39
N ARG A 12 -20.49 -8.14 16.38
CA ARG A 12 -19.36 -7.46 17.05
C ARG A 12 -18.04 -7.63 16.29
N GLU A 13 -17.92 -8.69 15.50
CA GLU A 13 -16.70 -9.05 14.74
C GLU A 13 -16.81 -8.64 13.25
N ARG A 14 -17.93 -8.04 12.84
CA ARG A 14 -18.13 -7.54 11.47
C ARG A 14 -17.55 -6.13 11.37
N TRP A 15 -16.60 -5.92 10.47
CA TRP A 15 -16.20 -4.58 10.05
C TRP A 15 -17.42 -3.91 9.39
N LYS A 16 -18.01 -2.95 10.09
CA LYS A 16 -19.14 -2.17 9.58
C LYS A 16 -18.57 -1.10 8.66
N GLY A 17 -18.65 -1.35 7.35
CA GLY A 17 -18.05 -0.52 6.32
C GLY A 17 -18.73 0.82 6.10
N TYR A 18 -18.96 1.59 7.16
CA TYR A 18 -19.54 2.93 7.08
C TYR A 18 -18.83 3.75 5.98
N PRO A 19 -19.57 4.33 5.00
CA PRO A 19 -21.03 4.49 4.92
C PRO A 19 -21.81 3.34 4.24
N PHE A 20 -21.16 2.26 3.81
CA PHE A 20 -21.72 1.14 3.06
C PHE A 20 -22.09 -0.04 3.98
N GLU A 21 -23.30 -0.02 4.52
CA GLU A 21 -23.85 -1.15 5.27
C GLU A 21 -24.05 -2.38 4.38
N ASN A 22 -23.79 -3.58 4.92
CA ASN A 22 -23.96 -4.87 4.23
C ASN A 22 -23.14 -5.08 2.94
N MET A 23 -22.09 -4.28 2.71
CA MET A 23 -21.15 -4.51 1.62
C MET A 23 -19.90 -5.24 2.11
N ALA A 24 -19.38 -6.13 1.29
CA ALA A 24 -18.06 -6.72 1.52
C ALA A 24 -16.98 -5.68 1.20
N LEU A 25 -16.03 -5.50 2.10
CA LEU A 25 -14.95 -4.51 1.98
C LEU A 25 -13.65 -5.18 1.54
N THR A 26 -12.81 -4.42 0.84
CA THR A 26 -11.42 -4.80 0.63
C THR A 26 -10.54 -4.30 1.77
N HIS A 27 -9.61 -5.16 2.19
CA HIS A 27 -8.57 -4.85 3.19
C HIS A 27 -7.19 -4.66 2.55
N PHE A 28 -7.11 -4.86 1.23
CA PHE A 28 -5.93 -4.64 0.41
C PHE A 28 -6.31 -3.79 -0.79
N VAL A 29 -5.40 -2.92 -1.20
CA VAL A 29 -5.56 -2.06 -2.37
C VAL A 29 -4.35 -2.21 -3.29
N GLY A 30 -4.57 -2.03 -4.59
CA GLY A 30 -3.50 -1.90 -5.56
C GLY A 30 -2.74 -0.60 -5.38
N MET A 31 -1.42 -0.66 -5.52
CA MET A 31 -0.55 0.50 -5.46
C MET A 31 -0.55 1.24 -6.80
N ALA A 32 -1.01 2.50 -6.78
CA ALA A 32 -1.11 3.31 -7.99
C ALA A 32 0.09 4.20 -8.28
N GLY A 33 1.00 4.36 -7.32
CA GLY A 33 2.11 5.30 -7.42
C GLY A 33 2.12 6.33 -6.30
N VAL A 34 2.76 7.47 -6.53
CA VAL A 34 2.95 8.53 -5.52
C VAL A 34 2.12 9.77 -5.85
N GLU A 35 1.43 10.30 -4.85
CA GLU A 35 0.63 11.53 -4.90
C GLU A 35 1.31 12.64 -4.09
N ASP A 36 2.31 13.27 -4.70
CA ASP A 36 3.13 14.32 -4.07
C ASP A 36 2.42 15.68 -3.94
N ARG A 37 1.26 15.85 -4.58
CA ARG A 37 0.52 17.12 -4.65
C ARG A 37 -0.98 16.85 -4.64
N ARG A 38 -1.74 17.82 -4.12
CA ARG A 38 -3.20 17.73 -3.91
C ARG A 38 -4.01 17.30 -5.15
N ASN A 39 -3.57 17.64 -6.35
CA ASN A 39 -4.30 17.39 -7.60
C ASN A 39 -3.72 16.24 -8.43
N VAL A 40 -2.80 15.46 -7.86
CA VAL A 40 -2.24 14.29 -8.53
C VAL A 40 -3.08 13.08 -8.14
N VAL A 41 -3.52 12.33 -9.14
CA VAL A 41 -4.15 11.02 -8.96
C VAL A 41 -3.25 10.01 -9.64
N ALA A 42 -2.44 9.28 -8.85
CA ALA A 42 -1.38 8.43 -9.40
C ALA A 42 -1.93 7.33 -10.35
N ALA A 43 -3.15 6.86 -10.07
CA ALA A 43 -3.84 5.87 -10.87
C ALA A 43 -4.22 6.35 -12.28
N LYS A 44 -4.21 7.66 -12.53
CA LYS A 44 -4.48 8.28 -13.85
C LYS A 44 -3.21 8.67 -14.60
N LEU A 45 -2.04 8.50 -14.00
CA LEU A 45 -0.78 8.85 -14.65
C LEU A 45 -0.47 7.82 -15.75
N PRO A 46 0.10 8.26 -16.90
CA PRO A 46 0.64 7.31 -17.87
C PRO A 46 1.72 6.47 -17.20
N ARG A 47 1.85 5.19 -17.60
CA ARG A 47 2.87 4.31 -17.00
C ARG A 47 4.30 4.80 -17.21
N SER A 48 4.57 5.74 -18.11
CA SER A 48 5.88 6.38 -18.27
C SER A 48 6.18 7.49 -17.24
N ASP A 49 5.20 7.94 -16.45
CA ASP A 49 5.43 8.97 -15.42
C ASP A 49 6.27 8.37 -14.28
N PRO A 50 7.31 9.07 -13.79
CA PRO A 50 8.17 8.56 -12.72
C PRO A 50 7.44 8.27 -11.40
N ARG A 51 6.22 8.79 -11.21
CA ARG A 51 5.41 8.56 -10.02
C ARG A 51 4.43 7.42 -10.19
N ALA A 52 4.34 6.78 -11.35
CA ALA A 52 3.40 5.69 -11.59
C ALA A 52 3.78 4.44 -10.78
N GLY A 53 2.78 3.77 -10.21
CA GLY A 53 2.91 2.47 -9.57
C GLY A 53 2.45 1.33 -10.50
N VAL A 54 2.21 0.15 -9.92
CA VAL A 54 1.82 -1.04 -10.69
C VAL A 54 0.43 -0.89 -11.30
N PHE A 55 -0.55 -0.41 -10.53
CA PHE A 55 -1.94 -0.31 -10.99
C PHE A 55 -2.30 1.11 -11.43
N GLY A 56 -3.09 1.21 -12.49
CA GLY A 56 -3.81 2.41 -12.90
C GLY A 56 -5.29 2.09 -13.05
N TYR A 57 -6.12 3.10 -13.27
CA TYR A 57 -7.54 2.88 -13.52
C TYR A 57 -7.79 2.26 -14.90
N ASP A 58 -7.00 2.68 -15.90
CA ASP A 58 -7.16 2.25 -17.29
C ASP A 58 -6.02 1.33 -17.77
N GLU A 59 -4.89 1.29 -17.04
CA GLU A 59 -3.69 0.56 -17.43
C GLU A 59 -3.03 -0.12 -16.22
N VAL A 60 -2.34 -1.23 -16.47
CA VAL A 60 -1.53 -1.94 -15.46
C VAL A 60 -0.12 -2.10 -16.01
N ALA A 61 0.89 -1.85 -15.18
CA ALA A 61 2.28 -2.00 -15.56
C ALA A 61 2.57 -3.44 -16.00
N LYS A 62 3.23 -3.58 -17.14
CA LYS A 62 3.77 -4.86 -17.60
C LYS A 62 5.06 -5.15 -16.86
N ARG A 63 5.40 -6.44 -16.73
CA ARG A 63 6.64 -6.88 -16.09
C ARG A 63 7.90 -6.13 -16.58
N GLY A 64 8.02 -5.91 -17.89
CA GLY A 64 9.17 -5.20 -18.48
C GLY A 64 9.21 -3.68 -18.24
N GLU A 65 8.13 -3.10 -17.70
CA GLU A 65 8.05 -1.67 -17.37
C GLU A 65 8.46 -1.38 -15.91
N ILE A 66 8.63 -2.43 -15.09
CA ILE A 66 9.02 -2.31 -13.68
C ILE A 66 10.54 -2.31 -13.58
N THR A 67 11.13 -1.11 -13.58
CA THR A 67 12.60 -0.96 -13.62
C THR A 67 13.27 -1.04 -12.26
N ASP A 68 12.52 -0.93 -11.16
CA ASP A 68 13.06 -0.92 -9.78
C ASP A 68 13.33 -2.31 -9.22
N GLY A 69 12.99 -3.33 -10.02
CA GLY A 69 12.97 -4.72 -9.63
C GLY A 69 11.62 -5.11 -9.02
N GLU A 70 11.05 -6.20 -9.53
CA GLU A 70 9.73 -6.69 -9.12
C GLU A 70 9.65 -7.00 -7.61
N SER A 71 10.77 -7.39 -6.99
CA SER A 71 10.84 -7.68 -5.55
C SER A 71 10.84 -6.44 -4.65
N ASN A 72 11.06 -5.25 -5.22
CA ASN A 72 11.17 -3.99 -4.50
C ASN A 72 9.94 -3.09 -4.71
N THR A 73 9.17 -3.33 -5.77
CA THR A 73 7.95 -2.58 -6.07
C THR A 73 6.72 -3.20 -5.41
N ILE A 74 5.96 -2.40 -4.67
CA ILE A 74 4.69 -2.80 -4.06
C ILE A 74 3.62 -2.93 -5.16
N MET A 75 2.97 -4.08 -5.20
CA MET A 75 1.81 -4.32 -6.05
C MET A 75 0.50 -4.14 -5.27
N LEU A 76 0.38 -4.79 -4.11
CA LEU A 76 -0.77 -4.67 -3.21
C LEU A 76 -0.30 -4.28 -1.80
N ILE A 77 -1.12 -3.52 -1.07
CA ILE A 77 -0.83 -3.12 0.31
C ILE A 77 -2.12 -3.08 1.14
N GLY A 78 -2.00 -3.35 2.44
CA GLY A 78 -3.11 -3.21 3.39
C GLY A 78 -3.71 -1.80 3.39
N SER A 79 -5.04 -1.72 3.33
CA SER A 79 -5.78 -0.46 3.13
C SER A 79 -5.92 0.43 4.38
N GLY A 80 -5.42 -0.01 5.54
CA GLY A 80 -5.58 0.69 6.81
C GLY A 80 -7.01 0.63 7.34
N LYS A 81 -7.45 1.69 8.05
CA LYS A 81 -8.85 1.81 8.52
C LYS A 81 -9.82 2.19 7.41
N LEU A 82 -9.36 2.83 6.34
CA LEU A 82 -10.28 3.17 5.24
C LEU A 82 -10.51 1.95 4.35
N ALA A 83 -11.21 0.93 4.83
CA ALA A 83 -11.68 -0.16 3.98
C ALA A 83 -12.88 0.31 3.13
N SER A 84 -12.99 -0.16 1.89
CA SER A 84 -14.06 0.27 0.96
C SER A 84 -14.62 -0.92 0.19
N PRO A 85 -15.85 -0.83 -0.35
CA PRO A 85 -16.46 -1.96 -1.05
C PRO A 85 -15.60 -2.45 -2.21
N TRP A 86 -15.34 -3.75 -2.29
CA TRP A 86 -14.51 -4.31 -3.38
C TRP A 86 -15.15 -4.15 -4.77
N VAL A 87 -16.48 -4.02 -4.80
CA VAL A 87 -17.27 -3.78 -6.02
C VAL A 87 -17.15 -2.34 -6.52
N ALA A 88 -16.77 -1.40 -5.64
CA ALA A 88 -16.49 -0.03 -6.04
C ALA A 88 -15.05 0.02 -6.56
N GLY A 89 -14.88 0.14 -7.88
CA GLY A 89 -13.55 0.38 -8.46
C GLY A 89 -12.96 1.73 -8.04
N GLY A 90 -11.84 2.12 -8.64
CA GLY A 90 -11.21 3.41 -8.37
C GLY A 90 -10.50 3.45 -7.00
N GLY A 91 -10.61 4.56 -6.27
CA GLY A 91 -9.97 4.78 -4.97
C GLY A 91 -10.35 3.79 -3.86
N ALA A 92 -11.42 3.02 -4.07
CA ALA A 92 -11.83 1.95 -3.16
C ALA A 92 -10.95 0.70 -3.28
N THR A 93 -10.35 0.43 -4.45
CA THR A 93 -9.51 -0.76 -4.69
C THR A 93 -8.09 -0.44 -5.17
N VAL A 94 -7.81 0.76 -5.66
CA VAL A 94 -6.48 1.21 -6.13
C VAL A 94 -6.18 2.61 -5.59
N ARG A 95 -5.06 2.77 -4.88
CA ARG A 95 -4.70 4.02 -4.16
C ARG A 95 -3.28 4.46 -4.43
N GLY A 96 -3.09 5.77 -4.53
CA GLY A 96 -1.77 6.38 -4.52
C GLY A 96 -1.24 6.54 -3.09
N ALA A 97 0.08 6.50 -2.95
CA ALA A 97 0.80 6.78 -1.72
C ALA A 97 0.92 8.30 -1.53
N ARG A 98 0.37 8.81 -0.44
CA ARG A 98 0.45 10.21 -0.03
C ARG A 98 0.97 10.29 1.39
N GLU A 99 1.85 11.25 1.68
CA GLU A 99 2.30 11.48 3.04
C GLU A 99 1.19 12.09 3.93
N PRO A 100 1.12 11.69 5.21
CA PRO A 100 1.85 10.57 5.82
C PRO A 100 1.37 9.21 5.27
N TYR A 101 2.31 8.33 4.87
CA TYR A 101 1.96 7.05 4.23
C TYR A 101 1.26 6.08 5.17
N PHE A 102 1.58 6.16 6.46
CA PHE A 102 0.96 5.43 7.53
C PHE A 102 0.35 6.45 8.50
N ASP A 103 -0.96 6.36 8.70
CA ASP A 103 -1.70 7.17 9.66
C ASP A 103 -2.95 6.40 10.10
N GLU A 104 -3.67 6.93 11.08
CA GLU A 104 -4.81 6.23 11.66
C GLU A 104 -6.00 6.07 10.70
N LEU A 105 -6.21 7.01 9.78
CA LEU A 105 -7.45 7.13 9.02
C LEU A 105 -7.27 6.90 7.52
N THR A 106 -6.38 7.66 6.87
CA THR A 106 -6.16 7.67 5.42
C THR A 106 -4.94 6.86 4.97
N GLY A 107 -4.02 6.54 5.87
CA GLY A 107 -2.80 5.82 5.57
C GLY A 107 -3.01 4.31 5.39
N PHE A 108 -1.94 3.66 4.93
CA PHE A 108 -1.90 2.22 4.76
C PHE A 108 -1.74 1.50 6.11
N GLY A 109 -2.18 0.24 6.15
CA GLY A 109 -2.05 -0.58 7.36
C GLY A 109 -2.73 -1.93 7.26
N SER A 110 -2.34 -2.86 8.15
CA SER A 110 -2.98 -4.17 8.31
C SER A 110 -3.49 -4.34 9.74
N GLN A 111 -4.82 -4.45 9.89
CA GLN A 111 -5.47 -4.51 11.21
C GLN A 111 -5.16 -5.79 12.00
N ASP A 112 -4.87 -6.88 11.30
CA ASP A 112 -4.63 -8.20 11.92
C ASP A 112 -3.19 -8.39 12.44
N THR A 113 -2.35 -7.35 12.39
CA THR A 113 -0.96 -7.44 12.86
C THR A 113 -0.80 -6.76 14.21
N SER A 114 -0.12 -7.43 15.15
CA SER A 114 0.27 -6.83 16.44
C SER A 114 1.35 -5.74 16.32
N ARG A 115 1.78 -5.42 15.10
CA ARG A 115 2.85 -4.48 14.75
C ARG A 115 2.25 -3.34 13.92
N GLN A 116 2.76 -2.13 14.09
CA GLN A 116 2.34 -0.98 13.28
C GLN A 116 3.00 -1.06 11.89
N GLY A 117 2.18 -1.06 10.84
CA GLY A 117 2.64 -1.23 9.47
C GLY A 117 1.61 -1.92 8.59
N ALA A 118 2.04 -2.35 7.40
CA ALA A 118 1.19 -3.01 6.43
C ALA A 118 1.85 -4.27 5.85
N ILE A 119 1.06 -5.33 5.71
CA ILE A 119 1.38 -6.44 4.83
C ILE A 119 1.26 -5.94 3.39
N SER A 120 2.29 -6.22 2.59
CA SER A 120 2.37 -5.84 1.18
C SER A 120 2.73 -7.05 0.33
N VAL A 121 2.13 -7.13 -0.85
CA VAL A 121 2.51 -8.06 -1.91
C VAL A 121 3.35 -7.29 -2.91
N MET A 122 4.55 -7.78 -3.18
CA MET A 122 5.47 -7.19 -4.15
C MET A 122 5.07 -7.62 -5.58
N ALA A 123 5.60 -6.95 -6.60
CA ALA A 123 5.28 -7.25 -8.00
C ALA A 123 5.76 -8.64 -8.46
N ASP A 124 6.75 -9.24 -7.78
CA ASP A 124 7.18 -10.63 -7.99
C ASP A 124 6.27 -11.67 -7.30
N GLY A 125 5.26 -11.22 -6.56
CA GLY A 125 4.34 -12.05 -5.78
C GLY A 125 4.84 -12.42 -4.37
N SER A 126 6.04 -11.99 -3.98
CA SER A 126 6.53 -12.15 -2.60
C SER A 126 5.74 -11.27 -1.63
N VAL A 127 5.66 -11.69 -0.37
CA VAL A 127 4.93 -10.97 0.68
C VAL A 127 5.91 -10.42 1.71
N ARG A 128 5.75 -9.14 2.07
CA ARG A 128 6.58 -8.46 3.07
C ARG A 128 5.72 -7.71 4.08
N PHE A 129 6.23 -7.60 5.30
CA PHE A 129 5.70 -6.66 6.28
C PHE A 129 6.52 -5.36 6.20
N ILE A 130 5.85 -4.24 5.94
CA ILE A 130 6.44 -2.91 5.90
C ILE A 130 6.07 -2.19 7.19
N SER A 131 7.07 -1.84 8.00
CA SER A 131 6.89 -1.10 9.25
C SER A 131 6.37 0.30 8.99
N SER A 132 5.51 0.84 9.86
CA SER A 132 5.11 2.26 9.80
C SER A 132 6.28 3.22 10.06
N ASN A 133 7.38 2.74 10.64
CA ASN A 133 8.60 3.50 10.89
C ASN A 133 9.59 3.43 9.71
N ILE A 134 9.20 2.85 8.57
CA ILE A 134 10.02 2.88 7.36
C ILE A 134 10.30 4.34 6.97
N ASP A 135 11.49 4.59 6.42
CA ASP A 135 11.77 5.92 5.90
C ASP A 135 10.82 6.27 4.75
N PRO A 136 10.25 7.49 4.76
CA PRO A 136 9.31 7.94 3.73
C PRO A 136 9.88 7.86 2.31
N THR A 137 11.16 8.13 2.11
CA THR A 137 11.85 8.05 0.81
C THR A 137 11.92 6.62 0.30
N VAL A 138 12.20 5.66 1.19
CA VAL A 138 12.22 4.24 0.82
C VAL A 138 10.81 3.76 0.48
N PHE A 139 9.81 4.14 1.26
CA PHE A 139 8.42 3.78 0.96
C PHE A 139 7.94 4.40 -0.35
N ARG A 140 8.34 5.65 -0.62
CA ARG A 140 8.08 6.35 -1.88
C ARG A 140 8.65 5.56 -3.06
N ALA A 141 9.92 5.16 -2.98
CA ALA A 141 10.58 4.36 -4.01
C ALA A 141 9.85 3.05 -4.27
N MET A 142 9.54 2.31 -3.21
CA MET A 142 8.79 1.06 -3.29
C MET A 142 7.39 1.22 -3.90
N SER A 143 6.80 2.41 -3.86
CA SER A 143 5.45 2.68 -4.37
C SER A 143 5.42 2.96 -5.89
N THR A 144 6.59 3.10 -6.54
CA THR A 144 6.71 3.41 -7.97
C THR A 144 7.31 2.26 -8.78
N ILE A 145 7.16 2.31 -10.10
CA ILE A 145 7.79 1.35 -11.03
C ILE A 145 9.07 1.91 -11.69
N HIS A 146 9.37 3.20 -11.46
CA HIS A 146 10.41 4.02 -12.12
C HIS A 146 11.34 4.76 -11.13
N GLY A 147 11.55 4.21 -9.95
CA GLY A 147 12.51 4.58 -8.90
C GLY A 147 13.95 4.70 -9.41
N LYS A 148 14.21 5.78 -10.14
CA LYS A 148 15.53 6.34 -10.46
C LYS A 148 16.16 7.05 -9.25
N GLU A 149 15.73 6.69 -8.05
CA GLU A 149 16.11 7.34 -6.80
C GLU A 149 17.34 6.62 -6.23
N THR A 150 18.43 7.35 -6.03
CA THR A 150 19.59 6.82 -5.32
C THR A 150 19.26 6.73 -3.84
N VAL A 151 18.91 5.54 -3.35
CA VAL A 151 18.80 5.29 -1.91
C VAL A 151 20.21 5.18 -1.34
N ASP A 152 20.68 6.22 -0.66
CA ASP A 152 21.98 6.19 0.00
C ASP A 152 21.94 5.20 1.18
N ALA A 153 22.53 4.03 0.97
CA ALA A 153 22.59 2.97 1.97
C ALA A 153 23.39 3.37 3.23
N SER A 154 24.27 4.37 3.13
CA SER A 154 25.13 4.80 4.25
C SER A 154 24.36 5.56 5.34
N ARG A 155 23.21 6.16 4.98
CA ARG A 155 22.34 6.89 5.92
C ARG A 155 21.70 5.97 6.97
N TRP A 156 21.47 4.70 6.65
CA TRP A 156 20.90 3.70 7.56
C TRP A 156 21.93 3.12 8.53
N LEU A 157 23.19 3.02 8.09
CA LEU A 157 24.26 2.42 8.88
C LEU A 157 24.72 3.35 10.01
N SER A 158 24.64 4.67 9.81
CA SER A 158 24.98 5.65 10.85
C SER A 158 23.94 5.70 11.97
N GLU A 159 22.64 5.64 11.65
CA GLU A 159 21.56 5.69 12.65
C GLU A 159 21.51 4.44 13.54
N ALA A 160 21.80 3.26 12.97
CA ALA A 160 21.88 2.00 13.72
C ALA A 160 23.14 1.89 14.61
N GLN A 161 24.18 2.66 14.34
CA GLN A 161 25.40 2.72 15.15
C GLN A 161 25.29 3.71 16.33
N LEU A 162 24.36 4.66 16.27
CA LEU A 162 24.13 5.67 17.32
C LEU A 162 23.22 5.18 18.47
N THR A 163 22.72 3.94 18.40
CA THR A 163 21.86 3.32 19.42
C THR A 163 22.54 2.22 20.25
N LYS A 164 23.89 2.19 20.26
CA LYS A 164 24.70 1.38 21.18
C LYS A 164 25.44 2.26 22.19
#